data_AF-A0A9W7EQG4-F1
#
_entry.id   AF-A0A9W7EQG4-F1
#
_cell.length_a   1.000
_cell.length_b   1.000
_cell.length_c   1.000
_cell.angle_alpha   90.00
_cell.angle_beta   90.00
_cell.angle_gamma   90.00
#
_symmetry.space_group_name_H-M   'P 1'
#
loop_
_entity.id
_entity.type
_entity.pdbx_description
1 polymer ?
#
loop_
_entity_poly.entity_id
_entity_poly.type
_entity_poly.pdbx_seq_one_letter_code
_entity_poly.pdbx_strand_id
1 'polypeptide(L)'
;MPPSLEESASHKQTPLPGQDFPLHTHREVSSIPKSSHTPNHQSQVTAVGSPEEKEKWVYPSEQQYYNAVMRKGWKGISPSEIPEVVRIHNFVNERGWAEVCSWEEPHSTKIKESSKPPPSNSSTPSPPSSSTFTPRTLPWSPTTTTTSTYTPPKLIRFLGRPTDPSPKSFLNLLLGYKPPFDRHDWIISRTRTTLPHEASFFWEGGGMVREEVRYVIDFYEGGGMGCFLDVRPAVDGVQQVLDRIRKFK
;
A
#
# COMPACT_ATOMS: atom_id res chain seq x y z
N MET A 1 -9.03 -11.87 20.56
CA MET A 1 -8.24 -11.30 19.46
C MET A 1 -7.63 -10.00 19.93
N PRO A 2 -6.36 -9.74 19.57
CA PRO A 2 -5.70 -8.48 19.91
C PRO A 2 -6.49 -7.25 19.39
N PRO A 3 -6.32 -6.07 20.01
CA PRO A 3 -6.89 -4.82 19.50
C PRO A 3 -6.24 -4.41 18.18
N SER A 4 -7.03 -3.83 17.27
CA SER A 4 -6.47 -3.26 16.05
C SER A 4 -5.66 -2.01 16.37
N LEU A 5 -4.85 -1.54 15.42
CA LEU A 5 -4.08 -0.30 15.57
C LEU A 5 -4.97 0.91 15.88
N GLU A 6 -6.04 1.11 15.10
CA GLU A 6 -6.92 2.28 15.30
C GLU A 6 -7.68 2.22 16.61
N GLU A 7 -8.14 1.01 16.98
CA GLU A 7 -8.78 0.79 18.26
C GLU A 7 -7.83 1.12 19.40
N SER A 8 -6.60 0.61 19.36
CA SER A 8 -5.57 0.88 20.35
C SER A 8 -5.26 2.37 20.43
N ALA A 9 -5.07 3.04 19.31
CA ALA A 9 -4.71 4.46 19.26
C ALA A 9 -5.81 5.39 19.78
N SER A 10 -7.05 4.93 19.89
CA SER A 10 -8.16 5.69 20.50
C SER A 10 -8.17 5.68 22.03
N HIS A 11 -7.41 4.78 22.67
CA HIS A 11 -7.38 4.65 24.13
C HIS A 11 -6.49 5.70 24.79
N LYS A 12 -6.78 6.00 26.06
CA LYS A 12 -6.01 6.95 26.87
C LYS A 12 -4.60 6.44 27.13
N GLN A 13 -3.65 7.36 27.33
CA GLN A 13 -2.27 7.03 27.71
C GLN A 13 -2.05 7.01 29.24
N THR A 14 -3.12 7.06 30.03
CA THR A 14 -3.04 6.97 31.49
C THR A 14 -3.08 5.51 31.93
N PRO A 15 -2.28 5.09 32.93
CA PRO A 15 -2.36 3.76 33.51
C PRO A 15 -3.75 3.40 34.02
N LEU A 16 -4.11 2.12 33.95
CA LEU A 16 -5.35 1.62 34.53
C LEU A 16 -5.22 1.48 36.06
N PRO A 17 -6.33 1.55 36.82
CA PRO A 17 -6.31 1.25 38.25
C PRO A 17 -5.73 -0.13 38.53
N GLY A 18 -4.74 -0.21 39.43
CA GLY A 18 -4.10 -1.46 39.80
C GLY A 18 -3.01 -1.95 38.84
N GLN A 19 -2.64 -1.16 37.81
CA GLN A 19 -1.47 -1.45 36.99
C GLN A 19 -0.18 -1.18 37.78
N ASP A 20 0.60 -2.22 38.01
CA ASP A 20 1.82 -2.25 38.83
C ASP A 20 3.12 -2.12 38.00
N PHE A 21 3.03 -2.30 36.68
CA PHE A 21 4.15 -2.14 35.75
C PHE A 21 3.98 -0.87 34.89
N PRO A 22 4.95 0.05 34.88
CA PRO A 22 4.88 1.26 34.06
C PRO A 22 5.05 0.92 32.58
N LEU A 23 4.16 1.44 31.74
CA LEU A 23 4.23 1.30 30.27
C LEU A 23 4.57 2.62 29.61
N HIS A 24 5.32 2.58 28.52
CA HIS A 24 5.67 3.79 27.81
C HIS A 24 4.44 4.43 27.13
N THR A 25 4.37 5.75 27.23
CA THR A 25 3.38 6.58 26.54
C THR A 25 3.91 7.14 25.22
N HIS A 26 5.18 6.91 24.89
CA HIS A 26 5.74 7.31 23.61
C HIS A 26 5.05 6.55 22.46
N ARG A 27 4.71 7.29 21.40
CA ARG A 27 4.12 6.74 20.17
C ARG A 27 5.17 6.74 19.07
N GLU A 28 5.33 5.61 18.40
CA GLU A 28 6.33 5.43 17.35
C GLU A 28 5.83 5.92 15.98
N VAL A 29 6.68 6.61 15.23
CA VAL A 29 6.40 7.03 13.85
C VAL A 29 6.78 5.88 12.90
N SER A 30 5.82 5.42 12.11
CA SER A 30 5.98 4.34 11.12
C SER A 30 6.77 4.80 9.87
N SER A 31 7.10 3.87 8.97
CA SER A 31 7.53 4.23 7.61
C SER A 31 6.36 4.55 6.67
N ILE A 32 5.13 4.29 7.11
CA ILE A 32 3.92 4.26 6.29
C ILE A 32 3.41 5.69 6.05
N PRO A 33 3.36 6.20 4.81
CA PRO A 33 2.83 7.53 4.53
C PRO A 33 1.31 7.61 4.76
N LYS A 34 0.86 8.66 5.43
CA LYS A 34 -0.55 9.03 5.64
C LYS A 34 -1.13 9.65 4.37
N SER A 35 -2.36 9.27 4.05
CA SER A 35 -3.14 9.98 3.03
C SER A 35 -3.59 11.36 3.53
N SER A 36 -4.13 12.18 2.63
CA SER A 36 -4.72 13.49 2.97
C SER A 36 -5.93 13.36 3.91
N HIS A 37 -6.61 12.21 3.89
CA HIS A 37 -7.71 11.87 4.79
C HIS A 37 -7.26 10.72 5.68
N THR A 38 -7.25 10.92 7.00
CA THR A 38 -6.92 9.91 8.00
C THR A 38 -7.82 10.07 9.24
N PRO A 39 -7.95 9.04 10.09
CA PRO A 39 -8.77 9.12 11.31
C PRO A 39 -8.28 10.18 12.30
N ASN A 40 -9.19 10.65 13.17
CA ASN A 40 -8.92 11.71 14.14
C ASN A 40 -7.71 11.45 15.05
N HIS A 41 -7.44 10.20 15.42
CA HIS A 41 -6.31 9.86 16.28
C HIS A 41 -4.94 10.04 15.61
N GLN A 42 -4.92 10.26 14.28
CA GLN A 42 -3.73 10.61 13.49
C GLN A 42 -3.57 12.12 13.30
N SER A 43 -4.68 12.87 13.19
CA SER A 43 -4.64 14.34 13.06
C SER A 43 -4.36 15.05 14.38
N GLN A 44 -4.74 14.43 15.51
CA GLN A 44 -4.51 14.95 16.86
C GLN A 44 -3.11 14.67 17.41
N VAL A 45 -2.24 13.95 16.68
CA VAL A 45 -0.85 13.77 17.09
C VAL A 45 -0.14 15.10 16.91
N THR A 46 -0.06 15.86 18.00
CA THR A 46 0.43 17.24 18.07
C THR A 46 1.81 17.34 17.44
N ALA A 47 1.89 18.04 16.30
CA ALA A 47 2.92 18.92 15.71
C ALA A 47 4.43 18.81 16.06
N VAL A 48 4.89 17.81 16.82
CA VAL A 48 6.26 17.62 17.26
C VAL A 48 6.89 16.59 16.33
N GLY A 49 7.83 17.06 15.52
CA GLY A 49 8.48 16.27 14.47
C GLY A 49 8.75 17.12 13.24
N SER A 50 9.68 16.62 12.43
CA SER A 50 9.97 17.15 11.10
C SER A 50 8.71 17.16 10.22
N PRO A 51 8.67 18.00 9.16
CA PRO A 51 7.59 17.96 8.18
C PRO A 51 7.35 16.56 7.61
N GLU A 52 8.41 15.78 7.41
CA GLU A 52 8.34 14.41 6.89
C GLU A 52 7.63 13.45 7.87
N GLU A 53 7.93 13.53 9.16
CA GLU A 53 7.28 12.68 10.18
C GLU A 53 5.79 12.98 10.32
N LYS A 54 5.37 14.22 10.09
CA LYS A 54 3.95 14.60 10.11
C LYS A 54 3.14 13.89 9.03
N GLU A 55 3.80 13.54 7.92
CA GLU A 55 3.21 12.79 6.81
C GLU A 55 3.20 11.27 7.02
N LYS A 56 3.74 10.73 8.12
CA LYS A 56 3.80 9.27 8.37
C LYS A 56 2.85 8.83 9.49
N TRP A 57 2.31 7.62 9.38
CA TRP A 57 1.42 7.02 10.36
C TRP A 57 2.11 6.91 11.72
N VAL A 58 1.34 7.09 12.79
CA VAL A 58 1.86 7.01 14.17
C VAL A 58 1.15 5.87 14.89
N TYR A 59 1.93 4.90 15.35
CA TYR A 59 1.44 3.73 16.06
C TYR A 59 0.92 4.10 17.48
N PRO A 60 0.04 3.28 18.08
CA PRO A 60 -0.35 3.45 19.49
C PRO A 60 0.86 3.24 20.41
N SER A 61 0.87 3.90 21.57
CA SER A 61 1.88 3.62 22.61
C SER A 61 1.60 2.30 23.32
N GLU A 62 2.58 1.80 24.06
CA GLU A 62 2.43 0.61 24.91
C GLU A 62 1.23 0.75 25.87
N GLN A 63 1.11 1.89 26.55
CA GLN A 63 -0.02 2.14 27.44
C GLN A 63 -1.38 2.15 26.72
N GLN A 64 -1.45 2.71 25.51
CA GLN A 64 -2.69 2.71 24.71
C GLN A 64 -3.08 1.29 24.29
N TYR A 65 -2.09 0.51 23.85
CA TYR A 65 -2.28 -0.88 23.47
C TYR A 65 -2.76 -1.72 24.65
N TYR A 66 -2.09 -1.63 25.81
CA TYR A 66 -2.50 -2.33 27.02
C TYR A 66 -3.92 -1.97 27.46
N ASN A 67 -4.26 -0.68 27.42
CA ASN A 67 -5.61 -0.22 27.77
C ASN A 67 -6.67 -0.84 26.85
N ALA A 68 -6.38 -0.97 25.56
CA ALA A 68 -7.27 -1.62 24.60
C ALA A 68 -7.38 -3.14 24.83
N VAL A 69 -6.27 -3.84 25.11
CA VAL A 69 -6.26 -5.27 25.46
C VAL A 69 -7.12 -5.53 26.70
N MET A 70 -6.91 -4.75 27.76
CA MET A 70 -7.66 -4.88 29.01
C MET A 70 -9.15 -4.56 28.82
N ARG A 71 -9.48 -3.57 27.98
CA ARG A 71 -10.88 -3.24 27.68
C ARG A 71 -11.62 -4.35 26.94
N LYS A 72 -10.92 -5.12 26.10
CA LYS A 72 -11.45 -6.34 25.46
C LYS A 72 -11.64 -7.51 26.43
N GLY A 73 -11.23 -7.37 27.69
CA GLY A 73 -11.34 -8.43 28.69
C GLY A 73 -10.35 -9.57 28.47
N TRP A 74 -9.24 -9.32 27.77
CA TRP A 74 -8.20 -10.33 27.58
C TRP A 74 -7.49 -10.61 28.91
N LYS A 75 -7.42 -11.89 29.29
CA LYS A 75 -6.80 -12.36 30.53
C LYS A 75 -5.47 -13.04 30.20
N GLY A 76 -4.48 -12.88 31.07
CA GLY A 76 -3.22 -13.63 30.99
C GLY A 76 -2.08 -12.94 30.22
N ILE A 77 -2.22 -11.66 29.85
CA ILE A 77 -1.08 -10.84 29.45
C ILE A 77 -0.67 -9.96 30.63
N SER A 78 0.58 -10.12 31.06
CA SER A 78 1.20 -9.21 32.00
C SER A 78 1.54 -7.89 31.31
N PRO A 79 1.37 -6.72 31.96
CA PRO A 79 1.84 -5.47 31.39
C PRO A 79 3.35 -5.50 31.06
N SER A 80 4.17 -6.29 31.75
CA SER A 80 5.59 -6.47 31.40
C SER A 80 5.86 -7.09 30.01
N GLU A 81 4.87 -7.75 29.40
CA GLU A 81 4.99 -8.37 28.07
C GLU A 81 4.60 -7.41 26.94
N ILE A 82 3.88 -6.33 27.26
CA ILE A 82 3.35 -5.37 26.28
C ILE A 82 4.44 -4.71 25.42
N PRO A 83 5.63 -4.33 25.95
CA PRO A 83 6.67 -3.75 25.12
C PRO A 83 7.07 -4.64 23.94
N GLU A 84 7.20 -5.95 24.16
CA GLU A 84 7.56 -6.89 23.09
C GLU A 84 6.40 -7.12 22.12
N VAL A 85 5.17 -7.24 22.63
CA VAL A 85 3.97 -7.42 21.80
C VAL A 85 3.78 -6.24 20.83
N VAL A 86 3.98 -5.01 21.33
CA VAL A 86 3.86 -3.79 20.50
C VAL A 86 4.97 -3.71 19.47
N ARG A 87 6.22 -4.05 19.83
CA ARG A 87 7.33 -4.12 18.87
C ARG A 87 7.05 -5.10 17.74
N ILE A 88 6.57 -6.30 18.07
CA ILE A 88 6.20 -7.31 17.08
C ILE A 88 5.05 -6.81 16.20
N HIS A 89 4.02 -6.19 16.78
CA HIS A 89 2.92 -5.60 16.00
C HIS A 89 3.42 -4.57 15.00
N ASN A 90 4.24 -3.61 15.44
CA ASN A 90 4.80 -2.57 14.58
C ASN A 90 5.63 -3.20 13.45
N PHE A 91 6.50 -4.16 13.76
CA PHE A 91 7.28 -4.89 12.76
C PHE A 91 6.41 -5.60 11.71
N VAL A 92 5.36 -6.30 12.16
CA VAL A 92 4.43 -7.00 11.28
C VAL A 92 3.66 -6.01 10.38
N ASN A 93 3.29 -4.85 10.90
CA ASN A 93 2.66 -3.79 10.12
C ASN A 93 3.61 -3.22 9.05
N GLU A 94 4.86 -2.95 9.40
CA GLU A 94 5.88 -2.50 8.43
C GLU A 94 6.09 -3.54 7.32
N ARG A 95 6.12 -4.83 7.67
CA ARG A 95 6.19 -5.92 6.68
C ARG A 95 4.93 -5.96 5.80
N GLY A 96 3.74 -5.81 6.38
CA GLY A 96 2.48 -5.73 5.64
C GLY A 96 2.46 -4.56 4.65
N TRP A 97 3.01 -3.41 5.04
CA TRP A 97 3.15 -2.25 4.17
C TRP A 97 4.15 -2.48 3.03
N ALA A 98 5.27 -3.15 3.28
CA ALA A 98 6.22 -3.51 2.23
C ALA A 98 5.56 -4.40 1.15
N GLU A 99 4.72 -5.35 1.54
CA GLU A 99 3.95 -6.19 0.61
C GLU A 99 2.94 -5.38 -0.22
N VAL A 100 2.25 -4.42 0.40
CA VAL A 100 1.38 -3.46 -0.30
C VAL A 100 2.18 -2.69 -1.34
N CYS A 101 3.33 -2.13 -0.96
CA CYS A 101 4.19 -1.40 -1.89
C CYS A 101 4.60 -2.29 -3.07
N SER A 102 4.96 -3.55 -2.82
CA SER A 102 5.25 -4.52 -3.87
C SER A 102 4.08 -4.78 -4.82
N TRP A 103 2.83 -4.74 -4.33
CA TRP A 103 1.65 -4.83 -5.20
C TRP A 103 1.46 -3.59 -6.08
N GLU A 104 1.79 -2.41 -5.56
CA GLU A 104 1.61 -1.12 -6.21
C GLU A 104 2.79 -0.71 -7.10
N GLU A 105 3.95 -1.37 -6.94
CA GLU A 105 5.12 -1.13 -7.77
C GLU A 105 4.79 -1.36 -9.27
N PRO A 106 5.23 -0.47 -10.16
CA PRO A 106 5.06 -0.67 -11.59
C PRO A 106 5.75 -1.97 -11.98
N HIS A 107 4.97 -3.00 -12.32
CA HIS A 107 5.55 -4.22 -12.86
C HIS A 107 6.11 -3.84 -14.22
N SER A 108 7.44 -3.70 -14.30
CA SER A 108 8.13 -3.43 -15.53
C SER A 108 7.89 -4.62 -16.47
N THR A 109 6.90 -4.49 -17.36
CA THR A 109 6.92 -5.26 -18.58
C THR A 109 8.23 -4.88 -19.26
N LYS A 110 9.22 -5.77 -19.22
CA LYS A 110 10.38 -5.71 -20.13
C LYS A 110 9.79 -5.71 -21.54
N ILE A 111 9.55 -4.54 -22.11
CA ILE A 111 9.29 -4.41 -23.54
C ILE A 111 10.58 -4.92 -24.17
N LYS A 112 10.52 -6.09 -24.83
CA LYS A 112 11.60 -6.55 -25.69
C LYS A 112 11.74 -5.48 -26.77
N GLU A 113 12.74 -4.64 -26.63
CA GLU A 113 13.13 -3.66 -27.63
C GLU A 113 13.64 -4.43 -28.85
N SER A 114 12.72 -4.73 -29.79
CA SER A 114 13.07 -5.26 -31.09
C SER A 114 13.56 -4.11 -31.96
N SER A 115 14.74 -3.56 -31.66
CA SER A 115 15.44 -2.64 -32.54
C SER A 115 16.06 -3.45 -33.69
N LYS A 116 15.26 -3.75 -34.71
CA LYS A 116 15.83 -4.16 -36.01
C LYS A 116 16.15 -2.88 -36.79
N PRO A 117 17.43 -2.53 -37.02
CA PRO A 117 17.74 -1.39 -37.87
C PRO A 117 17.27 -1.67 -39.30
N PRO A 118 16.79 -0.67 -40.05
CA PRO A 118 16.41 -0.83 -41.45
C PRO A 118 17.64 -1.22 -42.29
N PRO A 119 17.49 -2.07 -43.31
CA PRO A 119 18.62 -2.48 -44.16
C PRO A 119 19.14 -1.29 -44.96
N SER A 120 20.44 -1.04 -44.87
CA SER A 120 21.15 -0.04 -45.69
C SER A 120 21.26 -0.54 -47.13
N ASN A 121 20.46 -0.01 -48.04
CA ASN A 121 20.65 -0.16 -49.48
C ASN A 121 21.53 1.00 -49.99
N SER A 122 22.83 0.72 -50.12
CA SER A 122 23.79 1.61 -50.78
C SER A 122 23.83 1.34 -52.28
N SER A 123 23.27 2.24 -53.07
CA SER A 123 23.62 2.38 -54.49
C SER A 123 23.40 3.83 -54.90
N THR A 124 24.49 4.59 -54.87
CA THR A 124 24.60 5.95 -55.40
C THR A 124 24.70 5.91 -56.93
N PRO A 125 24.08 6.88 -57.63
CA PRO A 125 24.84 7.59 -58.64
C PRO A 125 24.72 9.12 -58.48
N SER A 126 25.83 9.80 -58.80
CA SER A 126 26.02 11.26 -58.75
C SER A 126 25.10 12.04 -59.70
N PRO A 127 24.89 13.36 -59.47
CA PRO A 127 23.87 14.16 -60.16
C PRO A 127 24.41 14.89 -61.42
N PRO A 128 23.52 15.54 -62.18
CA PRO A 128 23.78 16.96 -62.44
C PRO A 128 22.59 17.89 -62.16
N SER A 129 22.96 18.98 -61.49
CA SER A 129 22.50 20.37 -61.56
C SER A 129 21.03 20.76 -61.83
N SER A 130 20.59 21.65 -60.93
CA SER A 130 19.72 22.82 -61.11
C SER A 130 18.22 22.60 -61.31
N SER A 131 17.46 22.76 -60.23
CA SER A 131 16.27 23.62 -60.21
C SER A 131 15.85 23.88 -58.77
N THR A 132 15.64 25.16 -58.45
CA THR A 132 15.14 25.68 -57.18
C THR A 132 13.77 25.10 -56.85
N PHE A 133 13.70 24.29 -55.78
CA PHE A 133 12.45 23.99 -55.07
C PHE A 133 12.75 23.90 -53.58
N THR A 134 12.11 24.74 -52.78
CA THR A 134 12.15 24.68 -51.32
C THR A 134 11.26 23.52 -50.84
N PRO A 135 11.79 22.51 -50.12
CA PRO A 135 10.93 21.58 -49.40
C PRO A 135 10.71 22.13 -47.99
N ARG A 136 9.44 22.40 -47.71
CA ARG A 136 8.84 22.53 -46.38
C ARG A 136 9.42 21.45 -45.45
N THR A 137 10.28 21.84 -44.52
CA THR A 137 10.75 20.99 -43.43
C THR A 137 9.55 20.63 -42.55
N LEU A 138 9.07 19.40 -42.64
CA LEU A 138 8.18 18.86 -41.61
C LEU A 138 9.02 18.65 -40.35
N PRO A 139 8.62 19.21 -39.19
CA PRO A 139 9.37 19.01 -37.96
C PRO A 139 9.29 17.52 -37.59
N TRP A 140 10.47 16.95 -37.34
CA TRP A 140 10.68 15.68 -36.66
C TRP A 140 9.63 15.45 -35.56
N SER A 141 9.04 14.25 -35.54
CA SER A 141 8.15 13.85 -34.45
C SER A 141 8.98 13.65 -33.18
N PRO A 142 8.61 14.24 -32.03
CA PRO A 142 9.28 13.92 -30.79
C PRO A 142 8.91 12.49 -30.38
N THR A 143 9.91 11.65 -30.15
CA THR A 143 9.74 10.40 -29.39
C THR A 143 9.21 10.78 -28.01
N THR A 144 7.90 10.65 -27.79
CA THR A 144 7.30 10.80 -26.46
C THR A 144 7.69 9.61 -25.62
N THR A 145 8.85 9.70 -24.98
CA THR A 145 9.16 8.88 -23.81
C THR A 145 8.17 9.27 -22.72
N THR A 146 7.06 8.54 -22.61
CA THR A 146 6.10 8.69 -21.51
C THR A 146 6.77 8.24 -20.22
N THR A 147 7.48 9.16 -19.56
CA THR A 147 7.95 8.97 -18.18
C THR A 147 6.71 8.88 -17.30
N SER A 148 6.24 7.66 -17.05
CA SER A 148 5.18 7.40 -16.06
C SER A 148 5.68 7.88 -14.69
N THR A 149 5.09 8.96 -14.17
CA THR A 149 5.41 9.46 -12.83
C THR A 149 4.77 8.53 -11.80
N TYR A 150 5.54 7.57 -11.30
CA TYR A 150 5.11 6.72 -10.19
C TYR A 150 4.84 7.58 -8.95
N THR A 151 3.64 7.45 -8.38
CA THR A 151 3.28 8.07 -7.10
C THR A 151 3.12 6.97 -6.07
N PRO A 152 3.93 6.93 -5.00
CA PRO A 152 3.83 5.92 -3.97
C PRO A 152 2.43 5.89 -3.32
N PRO A 153 1.92 4.70 -2.95
CA PRO A 153 0.64 4.58 -2.26
C PRO A 153 0.71 5.23 -0.88
N LYS A 154 -0.44 5.70 -0.39
CA LYS A 154 -0.58 6.28 0.96
C LYS A 154 -1.70 5.59 1.73
N LEU A 155 -1.51 5.32 3.01
CA LEU A 155 -2.49 4.63 3.84
C LEU A 155 -3.55 5.61 4.39
N ILE A 156 -4.83 5.27 4.23
CA ILE A 156 -5.98 6.04 4.72
C ILE A 156 -6.48 5.53 6.08
N ARG A 157 -6.61 4.20 6.25
CA ARG A 157 -7.12 3.59 7.50
C ARG A 157 -6.76 2.10 7.62
N PHE A 158 -6.59 1.65 8.86
CA PHE A 158 -6.48 0.26 9.27
C PHE A 158 -7.81 -0.23 9.85
N LEU A 159 -8.50 -1.15 9.18
CA LEU A 159 -9.73 -1.73 9.70
C LEU A 159 -9.53 -3.19 10.13
N GLY A 160 -9.67 -3.47 11.42
CA GLY A 160 -9.71 -4.85 11.90
C GLY A 160 -11.03 -5.53 11.54
N ARG A 161 -10.98 -6.75 10.99
CA ARG A 161 -12.15 -7.59 10.68
C ARG A 161 -11.99 -9.03 11.19
N PRO A 162 -11.80 -9.21 12.51
CA PRO A 162 -11.43 -10.51 13.08
C PRO A 162 -12.53 -11.59 12.96
N THR A 163 -13.79 -11.21 12.78
CA THR A 163 -14.93 -12.15 12.68
C THR A 163 -15.31 -12.51 11.25
N ASP A 164 -14.76 -11.80 10.25
CA ASP A 164 -15.22 -11.90 8.88
C ASP A 164 -14.18 -12.66 8.04
N PRO A 165 -14.44 -13.89 7.58
CA PRO A 165 -13.51 -14.57 6.70
C PRO A 165 -13.37 -13.82 5.37
N SER A 166 -12.15 -13.75 4.85
CA SER A 166 -11.92 -13.26 3.50
C SER A 166 -12.45 -14.28 2.49
N PRO A 167 -12.77 -13.89 1.24
CA PRO A 167 -13.22 -14.86 0.24
C PRO A 167 -12.24 -16.04 0.03
N LYS A 168 -10.93 -15.76 0.14
CA LYS A 168 -9.88 -16.78 0.06
C LYS A 168 -9.86 -17.66 1.31
N SER A 169 -9.94 -17.07 2.51
CA SER A 169 -9.93 -17.87 3.75
C SER A 169 -11.19 -18.70 3.91
N PHE A 170 -12.34 -18.22 3.43
CA PHE A 170 -13.58 -18.98 3.35
C PHE A 170 -13.43 -20.21 2.45
N LEU A 171 -12.89 -20.05 1.24
CA LEU A 171 -12.63 -21.18 0.34
C LEU A 171 -11.61 -22.17 0.94
N ASN A 172 -10.53 -21.66 1.55
CA ASN A 172 -9.55 -22.49 2.23
C ASN A 172 -10.17 -23.29 3.39
N LEU A 173 -11.09 -22.69 4.14
CA LEU A 173 -11.83 -23.36 5.21
C LEU A 173 -12.70 -24.50 4.65
N LEU A 174 -13.37 -24.30 3.51
CA LEU A 174 -14.13 -25.36 2.83
C LEU A 174 -13.25 -26.53 2.39
N LEU A 175 -11.96 -26.28 2.13
CA LEU A 175 -10.96 -27.30 1.77
C LEU A 175 -10.23 -27.89 2.98
N GLY A 176 -10.61 -27.53 4.21
CA GLY A 176 -10.05 -28.08 5.45
C GLY A 176 -8.74 -27.44 5.92
N TYR A 177 -8.33 -26.30 5.34
CA TYR A 177 -7.16 -25.56 5.81
C TYR A 177 -7.48 -24.71 7.05
N LYS A 178 -6.45 -24.45 7.87
CA LYS A 178 -6.57 -23.59 9.06
C LYS A 178 -6.86 -22.14 8.65
N PRO A 179 -7.90 -21.48 9.22
CA PRO A 179 -8.19 -20.08 8.93
C PRO A 179 -7.12 -19.15 9.50
N PRO A 180 -7.01 -17.91 8.99
CA PRO A 180 -6.15 -16.90 9.61
C PRO A 180 -6.66 -16.60 11.03
N PHE A 181 -5.74 -16.35 11.96
CA PHE A 181 -6.09 -16.00 13.33
C PHE A 181 -6.50 -14.53 13.45
N ASP A 182 -6.10 -13.70 12.49
CA ASP A 182 -6.50 -12.29 12.41
C ASP A 182 -6.64 -11.86 10.95
N ARG A 183 -7.48 -10.85 10.71
CA ARG A 183 -7.71 -10.26 9.39
C ARG A 183 -7.85 -8.76 9.52
N HIS A 184 -7.14 -8.05 8.65
CA HIS A 184 -7.25 -6.61 8.49
C HIS A 184 -7.60 -6.23 7.06
N ASP A 185 -8.45 -5.22 6.92
CA ASP A 185 -8.75 -4.55 5.67
C ASP A 185 -8.09 -3.15 5.71
N TRP A 186 -7.11 -2.91 4.85
CA TRP A 186 -6.43 -1.60 4.78
C TRP A 186 -6.97 -0.81 3.60
N ILE A 187 -7.18 0.48 3.79
CA ILE A 187 -7.67 1.35 2.71
C ILE A 187 -6.55 2.27 2.29
N ILE A 188 -6.25 2.27 1.01
CA ILE A 188 -5.05 2.84 0.43
C ILE A 188 -5.45 3.84 -0.63
N SER A 189 -4.95 5.06 -0.53
CA SER A 189 -4.97 6.03 -1.60
C SER A 189 -3.86 5.69 -2.57
N ARG A 190 -4.20 5.28 -3.79
CA ARG A 190 -3.24 5.11 -4.88
C ARG A 190 -3.56 6.05 -6.03
N THR A 191 -2.66 6.13 -7.00
CA THR A 191 -2.89 6.92 -8.20
C THR A 191 -2.71 6.05 -9.44
N ARG A 192 -3.76 6.00 -10.27
CA ARG A 192 -3.83 5.18 -11.48
C ARG A 192 -3.72 6.08 -12.70
N THR A 193 -2.87 5.71 -13.64
CA THR A 193 -2.87 6.32 -14.97
C THR A 193 -4.06 5.77 -15.75
N THR A 194 -4.96 6.65 -16.18
CA THR A 194 -6.04 6.29 -17.11
C THR A 194 -5.52 6.34 -18.53
N LEU A 195 -5.87 5.31 -19.31
CA LEU A 195 -5.62 5.34 -20.74
C LEU A 195 -6.54 6.38 -21.40
N PRO A 196 -6.14 6.96 -22.54
CA PRO A 196 -6.95 7.96 -23.25
C PRO A 196 -8.39 7.51 -23.55
N HIS A 197 -8.64 6.21 -23.73
CA HIS A 197 -9.98 5.67 -24.02
C HIS A 197 -10.90 5.57 -22.77
N GLU A 198 -10.33 5.59 -21.56
CA GLU A 198 -11.10 5.58 -20.30
C GLU A 198 -11.36 7.00 -19.77
N ALA A 199 -10.65 8.00 -20.30
CA ALA A 199 -10.94 9.39 -19.99
C ALA A 199 -12.34 9.71 -20.54
N SER A 200 -13.22 10.23 -19.67
CA SER A 200 -14.58 10.59 -20.05
C SER A 200 -14.59 11.54 -21.26
N PHE A 201 -15.71 11.57 -22.00
CA PHE A 201 -15.96 12.42 -23.19
C PHE A 201 -15.61 13.92 -23.05
N PHE A 202 -15.23 14.39 -21.85
CA PHE A 202 -14.89 15.77 -21.53
C PHE A 202 -13.38 16.05 -21.38
N TRP A 203 -12.50 15.03 -21.37
CA TRP A 203 -11.05 15.23 -21.24
C TRP A 203 -10.29 14.46 -22.32
N GLU A 204 -9.92 15.14 -23.41
CA GLU A 204 -9.02 14.62 -24.43
C GLU A 204 -7.57 14.62 -23.91
N GLY A 205 -7.19 13.53 -23.24
CA GLY A 205 -5.86 13.32 -22.69
C GLY A 205 -5.94 12.42 -21.47
N GLY A 206 -5.33 11.23 -21.54
CA GLY A 206 -5.21 10.35 -20.37
C GLY A 206 -4.65 11.10 -19.16
N GLY A 207 -5.11 10.76 -17.96
CA GLY A 207 -4.81 11.48 -16.73
C GLY A 207 -4.36 10.56 -15.60
N MET A 208 -3.98 11.14 -14.46
CA MET A 208 -3.80 10.40 -13.20
C MET A 208 -5.03 10.59 -12.34
N VAL A 209 -5.71 9.49 -12.02
CA VAL A 209 -6.87 9.48 -11.14
C VAL A 209 -6.45 8.91 -9.79
N ARG A 210 -6.75 9.66 -8.73
CA ARG A 210 -6.59 9.15 -7.36
C ARG A 210 -7.80 8.30 -7.01
N GLU A 211 -7.56 7.10 -6.49
CA GLU A 211 -8.61 6.19 -6.06
C GLU A 211 -8.29 5.56 -4.70
N GLU A 212 -9.34 5.13 -4.00
CA GLU A 212 -9.23 4.38 -2.76
C GLU A 212 -9.38 2.89 -3.04
N VAL A 213 -8.41 2.10 -2.59
CA VAL A 213 -8.40 0.66 -2.79
C VAL A 213 -8.29 -0.06 -1.47
N ARG A 214 -9.15 -1.06 -1.29
CA ARG A 214 -9.11 -1.94 -0.14
C ARG A 214 -8.13 -3.07 -0.39
N TYR A 215 -7.25 -3.30 0.56
CA TYR A 215 -6.38 -4.47 0.67
C TYR A 215 -6.87 -5.37 1.78
N VAL A 216 -6.80 -6.68 1.56
CA VAL A 216 -7.07 -7.69 2.58
C VAL A 216 -5.74 -8.28 3.02
N ILE A 217 -5.54 -8.34 4.34
CA ILE A 217 -4.35 -8.88 4.98
C ILE A 217 -4.80 -9.95 5.96
N ASP A 218 -4.54 -11.20 5.60
CA ASP A 218 -4.80 -12.36 6.47
C ASP A 218 -3.51 -12.74 7.20
N PHE A 219 -3.60 -12.94 8.51
CA PHE A 219 -2.50 -13.31 9.39
C PHE A 219 -2.63 -14.78 9.78
N TYR A 220 -1.62 -15.58 9.43
CA TYR A 220 -1.56 -16.99 9.73
C TYR A 220 -0.43 -17.27 10.71
N GLU A 221 -0.64 -18.24 11.59
CA GLU A 221 0.42 -18.75 12.45
C GLU A 221 1.53 -19.35 11.57
N GLY A 222 2.76 -18.87 11.74
CA GLY A 222 3.95 -19.49 11.17
C GLY A 222 4.56 -20.49 12.15
N GLY A 223 5.48 -21.32 11.67
CA GLY A 223 6.28 -22.16 12.58
C GLY A 223 7.11 -21.31 13.54
N GLY A 224 7.13 -21.67 14.83
CA GLY A 224 7.85 -20.92 15.87
C GLY A 224 7.15 -19.61 16.25
N MET A 225 7.91 -18.52 16.43
CA MET A 225 7.40 -17.17 16.71
C MET A 225 7.03 -16.37 15.44
N GLY A 226 7.07 -16.99 14.26
CA GLY A 226 6.80 -16.31 13.00
C GLY A 226 5.30 -16.13 12.73
N CYS A 227 4.92 -15.05 12.06
CA CYS A 227 3.61 -14.93 11.42
C CYS A 227 3.78 -14.93 9.89
N PHE A 228 2.85 -15.58 9.19
CA PHE A 228 2.77 -15.52 7.74
C PHE A 228 1.67 -14.54 7.34
N LEU A 229 2.00 -13.63 6.42
CA LEU A 229 1.12 -12.57 5.93
C LEU A 229 0.69 -12.88 4.50
N ASP A 230 -0.62 -12.92 4.26
CA ASP A 230 -1.20 -12.95 2.93
C ASP A 230 -1.87 -11.61 2.63
N VAL A 231 -1.11 -10.73 1.98
CA VAL A 231 -1.50 -9.37 1.60
C VAL A 231 -1.93 -9.36 0.15
N ARG A 232 -3.10 -8.79 -0.17
CA ARG A 232 -3.62 -8.70 -1.53
C ARG A 232 -4.67 -7.61 -1.72
N PRO A 233 -4.82 -7.01 -2.92
CA PRO A 233 -5.96 -6.15 -3.23
C PRO A 233 -7.27 -6.89 -2.99
N ALA A 234 -8.31 -6.27 -2.44
CA ALA A 234 -9.64 -6.86 -2.29
C ALA A 234 -10.31 -7.06 -3.66
N VAL A 235 -11.21 -8.04 -3.79
CA VAL A 235 -11.92 -8.31 -5.06
C VAL A 235 -13.21 -7.49 -5.17
N ASP A 236 -13.08 -6.17 -4.99
CA ASP A 236 -14.24 -5.26 -4.94
C ASP A 236 -14.64 -4.73 -6.32
N GLY A 237 -13.72 -4.82 -7.29
CA GLY A 237 -13.93 -4.35 -8.65
C GLY A 237 -13.00 -5.03 -9.64
N VAL A 238 -13.27 -4.79 -10.93
CA VAL A 238 -12.53 -5.39 -12.05
C VAL A 238 -11.04 -5.05 -11.98
N GLN A 239 -10.71 -3.81 -11.64
CA GLN A 239 -9.32 -3.38 -11.57
C GLN A 239 -8.53 -4.18 -10.52
N GLN A 240 -9.08 -4.38 -9.32
CA GLN A 240 -8.36 -5.10 -8.27
C GLN A 240 -8.23 -6.61 -8.58
N VAL A 241 -9.18 -7.17 -9.34
CA VAL A 241 -9.03 -8.53 -9.91
C VAL A 241 -7.90 -8.58 -10.93
N LEU A 242 -7.81 -7.58 -11.82
CA LEU A 242 -6.71 -7.48 -12.78
C LEU A 242 -5.36 -7.28 -12.08
N ASP A 243 -5.30 -6.48 -11.01
CA ASP A 243 -4.10 -6.28 -10.19
C ASP A 243 -3.61 -7.63 -9.63
N ARG A 244 -4.54 -8.47 -9.13
CA ARG A 244 -4.22 -9.84 -8.70
C ARG A 244 -3.66 -10.70 -9.82
N ILE A 245 -4.26 -10.67 -11.01
CA ILE A 245 -3.78 -11.46 -12.15
C ILE A 245 -2.40 -10.98 -12.59
N ARG A 246 -2.14 -9.67 -12.57
CA ARG A 246 -0.88 -9.07 -13.00
C ARG A 246 0.31 -9.50 -12.16
N LYS A 247 0.16 -9.64 -10.84
CA LYS A 247 1.28 -10.05 -9.96
C LYS A 247 1.83 -11.46 -10.24
N PHE A 248 1.01 -12.34 -10.81
CA PHE A 248 1.40 -13.72 -11.13
C PHE A 248 1.77 -13.95 -12.60
N LYS A 249 1.85 -12.89 -13.40
CA LYS A 249 2.33 -12.92 -14.79
C LYS A 249 3.74 -12.37 -14.89
#